data_AF-A0A960G100-F1
#
_entry.id   AF-A0A960G100-F1
#
_cell.length_a   1.000
_cell.length_b   1.000
_cell.length_c   1.000
_cell.angle_alpha   90.00
_cell.angle_beta   90.00
_cell.angle_gamma   90.00
#
_symmetry.space_group_name_H-M   'P 1'
#
loop_
_entity.id
_entity.type
_entity.pdbx_description
1 polymer ?
#
loop_
_entity_poly.entity_id
_entity_poly.type
_entity_poly.pdbx_seq_one_letter_code
_entity_poly.pdbx_strand_id
1 'polypeptide(L)'
;VAKLRAKSRKSKLRVTVKPVLSPSLQWSFRVQRKSGRTWKTLGKVYQTQGRKHVRVIDLRKGVYRVQIPATDGYRATASNRARLAR
;
A
#
# COMPACT_ATOMS: atom_id res chain seq x y z
N VAL A 1 11.08 4.69 -1.89
CA VAL A 1 10.34 3.91 -2.92
C VAL A 1 9.45 2.87 -2.27
N ALA A 2 8.13 2.92 -2.54
CA ALA A 2 7.16 1.96 -2.04
C ALA A 2 7.03 0.72 -2.94
N LYS A 3 7.19 -0.48 -2.38
CA LYS A 3 6.99 -1.75 -3.10
C LYS A 3 5.66 -2.38 -2.72
N LEU A 4 4.84 -2.65 -3.73
CA LEU A 4 3.64 -3.48 -3.60
C LEU A 4 3.90 -4.87 -4.14
N ARG A 5 3.48 -5.88 -3.38
CA ARG A 5 3.41 -7.26 -3.87
C ARG A 5 2.04 -7.86 -3.53
N ALA A 6 1.38 -8.42 -4.53
CA ALA A 6 0.28 -9.34 -4.27
C ALA A 6 0.89 -10.62 -3.66
N LYS A 7 0.43 -11.02 -2.46
CA LYS A 7 0.92 -12.25 -1.82
C LYS A 7 -0.14 -13.34 -1.99
N SER A 8 -0.01 -14.09 -3.09
CA SER A 8 -0.61 -15.42 -3.39
C SER A 8 -2.14 -15.54 -3.38
N ARG A 9 -2.71 -16.15 -4.44
CA ARG A 9 -3.95 -16.96 -4.59
C ARG A 9 -5.22 -16.72 -3.73
N LYS A 10 -5.30 -15.71 -2.85
CA LYS A 10 -6.37 -15.51 -1.86
C LYS A 10 -6.50 -14.05 -1.39
N SER A 11 -6.58 -13.06 -2.29
CA SER A 11 -7.06 -11.71 -1.91
C SER A 11 -6.13 -10.83 -1.02
N LYS A 12 -4.87 -11.20 -0.75
CA LYS A 12 -3.99 -10.43 0.16
C LYS A 12 -3.01 -9.50 -0.56
N LEU A 13 -3.10 -8.20 -0.29
CA LEU A 13 -2.16 -7.16 -0.72
C LEU A 13 -1.08 -6.95 0.34
N ARG A 14 0.19 -7.23 0.01
CA ARG A 14 1.34 -6.93 0.87
C ARG A 14 1.95 -5.59 0.44
N VAL A 15 1.92 -4.64 1.36
CA VAL A 15 2.54 -3.32 1.20
C VAL A 15 3.86 -3.30 1.95
N THR A 16 4.91 -2.83 1.31
CA THR A 16 6.24 -2.65 1.90
C THR A 16 6.77 -1.29 1.52
N VAL A 17 7.01 -0.43 2.50
CA VAL A 17 7.48 0.94 2.27
C VAL A 17 8.98 1.02 2.57
N LYS A 18 9.74 1.66 1.66
CA LYS A 18 11.16 1.99 1.87
C LYS A 18 11.37 3.50 1.63
N PRO A 19 12.29 4.18 2.35
CA PRO A 19 13.24 3.64 3.32
C PRO A 19 12.55 3.16 4.61
N VAL A 20 13.22 2.25 5.30
CA VAL A 20 12.78 1.79 6.62
C VAL A 20 13.09 2.93 7.58
N LEU A 21 12.04 3.54 8.15
CA LEU A 21 12.20 4.53 9.20
C LEU A 21 12.56 3.81 10.52
N SER A 22 12.80 4.58 11.58
CA SER A 22 12.93 4.01 12.91
C SER A 22 11.74 3.08 13.23
N PRO A 23 11.93 1.99 14.00
CA PRO A 23 10.88 1.03 14.34
C PRO A 23 9.59 1.65 14.89
N SER A 24 9.70 2.82 15.53
CA SER A 24 8.61 3.61 16.11
C SER A 24 7.83 4.43 15.09
N LEU A 25 8.38 4.71 13.91
CA LEU A 25 7.75 5.53 12.88
C LEU A 25 7.07 4.65 11.84
N GLN A 26 5.74 4.69 11.80
CA GLN A 26 4.98 3.91 10.82
C GLN A 26 4.51 4.78 9.67
N TRP A 27 4.67 4.27 8.44
CA TRP A 27 4.20 4.96 7.25
C TRP A 27 2.69 4.85 7.12
N SER A 28 2.02 5.99 7.15
CA SER A 28 0.62 6.09 6.73
C SER A 28 0.53 5.99 5.22
N PHE A 29 -0.43 5.23 4.71
CA PHE A 29 -0.66 5.07 3.29
C PHE A 29 -2.13 4.83 2.98
N ARG A 30 -2.55 5.25 1.79
CA ARG A 30 -3.89 5.07 1.26
C ARG A 30 -3.86 4.02 0.17
N VAL A 31 -4.82 3.11 0.21
CA VAL A 31 -4.99 2.11 -0.85
C VAL A 31 -5.99 2.65 -1.86
N GLN A 32 -5.67 2.56 -3.14
CA GLN A 32 -6.56 2.95 -4.23
C GLN A 32 -6.87 1.73 -5.09
N ARG A 33 -8.14 1.53 -5.39
CA ARG A 33 -8.63 0.47 -6.28
C ARG A 33 -8.92 1.05 -7.65
N LYS A 34 -8.53 0.36 -8.71
CA LYS A 34 -8.88 0.71 -10.08
C LYS A 34 -10.37 0.47 -10.29
N SER A 35 -11.08 1.49 -10.77
CA SER A 35 -12.49 1.47 -11.13
C SER A 35 -12.61 1.99 -12.56
N GLY A 36 -12.67 1.08 -13.55
CA GLY A 36 -12.59 1.47 -14.95
C GLY A 36 -11.25 2.14 -15.29
N ARG A 37 -11.29 3.39 -15.77
CA ARG A 37 -10.11 4.22 -16.07
C ARG A 37 -9.61 5.04 -14.88
N THR A 38 -10.35 5.10 -13.77
CA THR A 38 -10.02 5.93 -12.60
C THR A 38 -9.52 5.08 -11.43
N TRP A 39 -8.91 5.76 -10.45
CA TRP A 39 -8.44 5.16 -9.20
C TRP A 39 -9.28 5.68 -8.05
N LYS A 40 -10.05 4.82 -7.41
CA LYS A 40 -10.87 5.15 -6.25
C LYS A 40 -10.11 4.84 -4.97
N THR A 41 -9.87 5.85 -4.15
CA THR A 41 -9.28 5.67 -2.83
C THR A 41 -10.25 4.90 -1.93
N LEU A 42 -9.77 3.82 -1.32
CA LEU A 42 -10.47 3.19 -0.21
C LEU A 42 -10.40 4.18 0.95
N GLY A 43 -11.54 4.59 1.51
CA GLY A 43 -11.61 5.64 2.55
C GLY A 43 -10.86 5.32 3.85
N LYS A 44 -10.13 4.20 3.90
CA LYS A 44 -9.32 3.78 5.04
C LYS A 44 -7.86 4.15 4.79
N VAL A 45 -7.30 4.91 5.72
CA VAL A 45 -5.86 5.10 5.84
C VAL A 45 -5.30 3.89 6.59
N TYR A 46 -4.25 3.29 6.05
CA TYR A 46 -3.54 2.18 6.67
C TYR A 46 -2.18 2.65 7.13
N GLN A 47 -1.65 2.00 8.15
CA GLN A 47 -0.28 2.20 8.58
C GLN A 47 0.51 0.91 8.38
N THR A 48 1.78 1.05 8.02
CA THR A 48 2.71 -0.06 8.08
C THR A 48 2.92 -0.49 9.52
N GLN A 49 3.45 -1.70 9.73
CA GLN A 49 3.78 -2.16 11.07
C GLN A 49 5.18 -2.80 11.13
N GLY A 50 5.80 -2.64 12.29
CA GLY A 50 7.06 -3.26 12.67
C GLY A 50 8.28 -2.69 11.94
N ARG A 51 9.45 -3.25 12.27
CA ARG A 51 10.77 -2.83 11.77
C ARG A 51 10.95 -2.94 10.26
N LYS A 52 10.06 -3.64 9.57
CA LYS A 52 10.12 -3.84 8.11
C LYS A 52 9.10 -2.98 7.35
N HIS A 53 8.30 -2.18 8.07
CA HIS A 53 7.18 -1.40 7.55
C HIS A 53 6.34 -2.20 6.55
N VAL A 54 5.86 -3.35 7.02
CA VAL A 54 5.02 -4.24 6.21
C VAL A 54 3.61 -4.19 6.74
N ARG A 55 2.63 -4.14 5.84
CA ARG A 55 1.23 -4.37 6.15
C ARG A 55 0.65 -5.33 5.13
N VAL A 56 -0.09 -6.32 5.61
CA VAL A 56 -0.87 -7.22 4.76
C VAL A 56 -2.34 -6.84 4.93
N ILE A 57 -3.01 -6.57 3.82
CA ILE A 57 -4.42 -6.17 3.80
C ILE A 57 -5.17 -7.19 2.96
N ASP A 58 -6.28 -7.69 3.48
CA ASP A 58 -7.21 -8.51 2.71
C ASP A 58 -8.15 -7.59 1.90
N LEU A 59 -8.13 -7.73 0.58
CA LEU A 59 -8.88 -6.91 -0.36
C LEU A 59 -9.53 -7.79 -1.42
N ARG A 60 -10.74 -7.43 -1.84
CA ARG A 60 -11.46 -8.14 -2.92
C ARG A 60 -10.64 -8.20 -4.22
N LYS A 61 -11.05 -9.05 -5.16
CA LYS A 61 -10.44 -9.10 -6.50
C LYS A 61 -10.44 -7.73 -7.17
N GLY A 62 -9.33 -7.36 -7.81
CA GLY A 62 -9.18 -6.06 -8.45
C GLY A 62 -7.73 -5.64 -8.64
N VAL A 63 -7.53 -4.49 -9.27
CA VAL A 63 -6.20 -3.87 -9.40
C VAL A 63 -6.10 -2.76 -8.35
N TYR A 64 -5.01 -2.76 -7.60
CA TYR A 64 -4.77 -1.83 -6.51
C TYR A 64 -3.44 -1.12 -6.69
N ARG A 65 -3.36 0.11 -6.21
CA ARG A 65 -2.11 0.85 -6.00
C ARG A 65 -2.13 1.46 -4.60
N VAL A 66 -0.97 1.72 -4.04
CA VAL A 66 -0.83 2.38 -2.74
C VAL A 66 -0.20 3.74 -2.97
N GLN A 67 -0.84 4.76 -2.41
CA GLN A 67 -0.35 6.12 -2.36
C GLN A 67 0.10 6.43 -0.95
N ILE A 68 1.35 6.85 -0.82
CA ILE A 68 1.93 7.31 0.43
C ILE A 68 1.92 8.84 0.37
N PRO A 69 1.16 9.52 1.24
CA PRO A 69 1.20 10.97 1.33
C PRO A 69 2.61 11.43 1.75
N ALA A 70 2.92 12.70 1.46
CA ALA A 70 4.13 13.31 1.97
C ALA A 70 4.05 13.37 3.50
N THR A 71 5.13 13.00 4.18
CA THR A 71 5.19 12.96 5.65
C THR A 71 6.65 13.13 6.05
N ASP A 72 6.92 13.94 7.07
CA ASP A 72 8.24 14.13 7.70
C ASP A 72 9.39 14.34 6.71
N GLY A 73 9.24 15.30 5.78
CA GLY A 73 10.27 15.63 4.79
C GLY A 73 10.37 14.66 3.61
N TYR A 74 9.60 13.58 3.59
CA TYR A 74 9.53 12.66 2.46
C TYR A 74 8.43 13.04 1.48
N ARG A 75 8.77 13.08 0.19
CA ARG A 75 7.83 13.38 -0.88
C ARG A 75 6.77 12.29 -1.01
N ALA A 76 5.55 12.71 -1.35
CA ALA A 76 4.46 11.78 -1.67
C ALA A 76 4.91 10.83 -2.78
N THR A 77 4.67 9.53 -2.59
CA THR A 77 5.08 8.52 -3.56
C THR A 77 3.96 7.52 -3.80
N ALA A 78 3.77 7.15 -5.06
CA ALA A 78 2.86 6.08 -5.44
C ALA A 78 3.66 4.82 -5.73
N SER A 79 3.11 3.69 -5.33
CA SER A 79 3.66 2.37 -5.64
C SER A 79 3.14 1.83 -6.97
N ASN A 80 3.84 0.84 -7.50
CA ASN A 80 3.42 0.09 -8.68
C ASN A 80 2.08 -0.63 -8.45
N ARG A 81 1.28 -0.76 -9.51
CA ARG A 81 0.00 -1.48 -9.48
C ARG A 81 0.19 -2.97 -9.14
N ALA A 82 -0.68 -3.50 -8.29
CA ALA A 82 -0.78 -4.91 -7.96
C ALA A 82 -2.17 -5.44 -8.32
N ARG A 83 -2.23 -6.52 -9.11
CA ARG A 83 -3.48 -7.21 -9.44
C ARG A 83 -3.72 -8.32 -8.43
N LEU A 84 -4.90 -8.32 -7.83
CA LEU A 84 -5.43 -9.41 -7.01
C LEU A 84 -6.44 -10.20 -7.85
N ALA A 85 -6.06 -11.42 -8.22
CA ALA A 85 -6.97 -12.43 -8.73
C ALA A 85 -7.44 -13.28 -7.54
N ARG A 86 -8.76 -13.42 -7.37
CA ARG A 86 -9.35 -14.37 -6.43
C ARG A 86 -9.65 -15.65 -7.18
#